data_AF-A0A2K2CFL7-F1
#
_entry.id   AF-A0A2K2CFL7-F1
#
_cell.length_a   1.000
_cell.length_b   1.000
_cell.length_c   1.000
_cell.angle_alpha   90.00
_cell.angle_beta   90.00
_cell.angle_gamma   90.00
#
_symmetry.space_group_name_H-M   'P 1'
#
loop_
_entity.id
_entity.type
_entity.pdbx_description
1 polymer ?
#
loop_
_entity_poly.entity_id
_entity_poly.type
_entity_poly.pdbx_seq_one_letter_code
_entity_poly.pdbx_strand_id
1 'polypeptide(L)'
;HWLRDDDDRCVLCNAGVLEDWQHLFFTCNFSRRIWSFLQIYWRSGPSVDIVVQRAMSSFGQPFLLEVTAFACWHIWKQRNGLIFEGIIPSFRLRRAVFVHDLSLLGHRFKPGLAPRLAAWLESLLYMSR
;
A
#
# COMPACT_ATOMS: atom_id res chain seq x y z
N HIS A 1 7.93 35.70 10.97
CA HIS A 1 6.80 35.81 10.03
C HIS A 1 6.69 34.45 9.36
N TRP A 2 5.90 33.52 9.94
CA TRP A 2 5.81 32.12 9.49
C TRP A 2 4.70 31.96 8.45
N LEU A 3 4.93 32.47 7.25
CA LEU A 3 4.13 32.04 6.10
C LEU A 3 4.77 30.73 5.60
N ARG A 4 4.48 29.62 6.29
CA ARG A 4 4.46 28.33 5.59
C ARG A 4 3.29 28.46 4.64
N ASP A 5 3.58 28.52 3.34
CA ASP A 5 2.67 27.95 2.37
C ASP A 5 2.55 26.47 2.76
N ASP A 6 1.59 26.14 3.64
CA ASP A 6 1.17 24.77 3.88
C ASP A 6 0.48 24.34 2.59
N ASP A 7 1.30 23.93 1.63
CA ASP A 7 0.83 23.20 0.48
C ASP A 7 0.40 21.82 0.99
N ASP A 8 -0.82 21.73 1.51
CA ASP A 8 -1.47 20.51 1.96
C ASP A 8 -1.76 19.55 0.79
N ARG A 9 -1.26 19.82 -0.42
CA ARG A 9 -1.36 18.91 -1.56
C ARG A 9 -0.49 17.68 -1.35
N CYS A 10 -1.00 16.55 -1.83
CA CYS A 10 -0.33 15.26 -1.76
C CYS A 10 1.03 15.29 -2.46
N VAL A 11 2.09 15.10 -1.69
CA VAL A 11 3.48 15.07 -2.19
C VAL A 11 3.81 13.82 -3.00
N LEU A 12 2.99 12.76 -2.88
CA LEU A 12 3.21 11.50 -3.57
C LEU A 12 2.68 11.49 -5.02
N CYS A 13 1.94 12.51 -5.45
CA CYS A 13 1.42 12.57 -6.81
C CYS A 13 1.26 13.99 -7.35
N ASN A 14 1.24 14.12 -8.67
CA ASN A 14 1.12 15.41 -9.34
C ASN A 14 -0.34 15.78 -9.65
N ALA A 15 -1.30 15.27 -8.87
CA ALA A 15 -2.72 15.52 -9.09
C ALA A 15 -3.18 16.88 -8.55
N GLY A 16 -2.36 17.55 -7.74
CA GLY A 16 -2.69 18.84 -7.12
C GLY A 16 -3.85 18.77 -6.12
N VAL A 17 -4.15 17.57 -5.58
CA VAL A 17 -5.24 17.32 -4.64
C VAL A 17 -4.73 17.41 -3.20
N LEU A 18 -5.56 17.94 -2.30
CA LEU A 18 -5.30 17.94 -0.86
C LEU A 18 -5.07 16.52 -0.32
N GLU A 19 -4.07 16.38 0.53
CA GLU A 19 -3.73 15.13 1.20
C GLU A 19 -4.63 14.94 2.43
N ASP A 20 -5.59 14.02 2.33
CA ASP A 20 -6.22 13.39 3.48
C ASP A 20 -5.84 11.91 3.57
N TRP A 21 -6.31 11.20 4.60
CA TRP A 21 -6.00 9.78 4.77
C TRP A 21 -6.59 8.92 3.64
N GLN A 22 -7.75 9.30 3.08
CA GLN A 22 -8.40 8.54 2.00
C GLN A 22 -7.58 8.64 0.72
N HIS A 23 -7.11 9.85 0.43
CA HIS A 23 -6.23 10.12 -0.68
C HIS A 23 -4.89 9.44 -0.49
N LEU A 24 -4.21 9.71 0.62
CA LEU A 24 -2.89 9.14 0.91
C LEU A 24 -2.90 7.62 0.77
N PHE A 25 -3.86 6.92 1.37
CA PHE A 25 -3.84 5.47 1.39
C PHE A 25 -4.55 4.81 0.22
N PHE A 26 -5.61 5.38 -0.35
CA PHE A 26 -6.48 4.64 -1.29
C PHE A 26 -6.59 5.25 -2.67
N THR A 27 -6.75 6.57 -2.79
CA THR A 27 -7.06 7.20 -4.10
C THR A 27 -5.85 7.85 -4.79
N CYS A 28 -4.76 8.10 -4.07
CA CYS A 28 -3.52 8.63 -4.64
C CYS A 28 -2.97 7.73 -5.75
N ASN A 29 -2.48 8.35 -6.83
CA ASN A 29 -1.88 7.64 -7.97
C ASN A 29 -0.74 6.71 -7.57
N PHE A 30 0.08 7.12 -6.59
CA PHE A 30 1.17 6.30 -6.07
C PHE A 30 0.62 5.07 -5.34
N SER A 31 -0.32 5.27 -4.41
CA SER A 31 -0.91 4.21 -3.59
C SER A 31 -1.69 3.20 -4.43
N ARG A 32 -2.43 3.67 -5.46
CA ARG A 32 -3.12 2.79 -6.41
C ARG A 32 -2.18 1.84 -7.16
N ARG A 33 -0.93 2.24 -7.44
CA ARG A 33 0.06 1.34 -8.06
C ARG A 33 0.46 0.21 -7.12
N ILE A 34 0.56 0.49 -5.82
CA ILE A 34 0.83 -0.53 -4.80
C ILE A 34 -0.35 -1.50 -4.70
N TRP A 35 -1.58 -0.99 -4.58
CA TRP A 35 -2.78 -1.84 -4.51
C TRP A 35 -2.99 -2.68 -5.76
N SER A 36 -2.74 -2.11 -6.95
CA SER A 36 -2.79 -2.84 -8.21
C SER A 36 -1.77 -3.97 -8.27
N PHE A 37 -0.54 -3.74 -7.79
CA PHE A 37 0.47 -4.80 -7.68
C PHE A 37 0.06 -5.90 -6.69
N LEU A 38 -0.52 -5.52 -5.55
CA LEU A 38 -1.02 -6.46 -4.55
C LEU A 38 -2.32 -7.17 -4.98
N GLN A 39 -2.90 -6.79 -6.13
CA GLN A 39 -4.18 -7.27 -6.62
C GLN A 39 -5.34 -7.06 -5.62
N ILE A 40 -5.27 -5.98 -4.83
CA ILE A 40 -6.33 -5.58 -3.89
C ILE A 40 -7.08 -4.41 -4.50
N TYR A 41 -8.40 -4.56 -4.66
CA TYR A 41 -9.26 -3.54 -5.25
C TYR A 41 -10.19 -2.94 -4.20
N TRP A 42 -9.82 -1.77 -3.68
CA TRP A 42 -10.63 -0.97 -2.77
C TRP A 42 -11.78 -0.28 -3.52
N ARG A 43 -12.84 -1.04 -3.83
CA ARG A 43 -14.05 -0.50 -4.48
C ARG A 43 -14.85 0.32 -3.47
N SER A 44 -15.19 1.55 -3.84
CA SER A 44 -16.06 2.40 -3.04
C SER A 44 -17.37 1.70 -2.69
N GLY A 45 -17.86 1.97 -1.49
CA GLY A 45 -19.10 1.43 -0.96
C GLY A 45 -19.75 2.43 0.00
N PRO A 46 -20.99 2.16 0.43
CA PRO A 46 -21.74 3.07 1.28
C PRO A 46 -21.19 3.12 2.72
N SER A 47 -20.35 2.16 3.11
CA SER A 47 -19.70 2.10 4.41
C SER A 47 -18.37 1.33 4.35
N VAL A 48 -17.51 1.54 5.35
CA VAL A 48 -16.18 0.92 5.44
C VAL A 48 -16.28 -0.61 5.57
N ASP A 49 -17.24 -1.12 6.33
CA ASP A 49 -17.46 -2.56 6.49
C ASP A 49 -17.79 -3.24 5.15
N ILE A 50 -18.62 -2.62 4.31
CA ILE A 50 -18.93 -3.16 2.97
C ILE A 50 -17.70 -3.12 2.06
N VAL A 51 -16.89 -2.06 2.14
CA VAL A 51 -15.63 -1.96 1.36
C VAL A 51 -14.67 -3.06 1.77
N VAL A 52 -14.48 -3.27 3.08
CA VAL A 52 -13.61 -4.32 3.63
C VAL A 52 -14.11 -5.71 3.27
N GLN A 53 -15.42 -5.99 3.43
CA GLN A 53 -16.00 -7.28 3.05
C GLN A 53 -15.77 -7.60 1.57
N ARG A 54 -15.97 -6.63 0.67
CA ARG A 54 -15.70 -6.80 -0.77
C ARG A 54 -14.22 -7.07 -1.05
N ALA A 55 -13.32 -6.36 -0.36
CA ALA A 55 -11.88 -6.59 -0.47
C ALA A 55 -11.51 -8.00 0.03
N MET A 56 -12.06 -8.46 1.15
CA MET A 56 -11.85 -9.81 1.69
C MET A 56 -12.31 -10.90 0.71
N SER A 57 -13.52 -10.77 0.18
CA SER A 57 -14.07 -11.74 -0.78
C SER A 57 -13.28 -11.81 -2.08
N SER A 58 -12.75 -10.69 -2.57
CA SER A 58 -11.99 -10.64 -3.82
C SER A 58 -10.52 -11.01 -3.66
N PHE A 59 -9.91 -10.73 -2.51
CA PHE A 59 -8.50 -11.04 -2.25
C PHE A 59 -8.23 -12.54 -2.11
N GLY A 60 -9.18 -13.30 -1.55
CA GLY A 60 -9.12 -14.76 -1.50
C GLY A 60 -8.03 -15.35 -0.57
N GLN A 61 -7.30 -14.50 0.17
CA GLN A 61 -6.29 -14.92 1.14
C GLN A 61 -6.67 -14.47 2.57
N PRO A 62 -6.27 -15.24 3.60
CA PRO A 62 -6.68 -15.01 4.99
C PRO A 62 -5.92 -13.87 5.67
N PHE A 63 -4.97 -13.23 4.98
CA PHE A 63 -4.06 -12.23 5.53
C PHE A 63 -4.26 -10.82 4.92
N LEU A 64 -5.49 -10.49 4.51
CA LEU A 64 -5.80 -9.18 3.91
C LEU A 64 -5.38 -8.04 4.84
N LEU A 65 -5.70 -8.14 6.13
CA LEU A 65 -5.50 -7.06 7.08
C LEU A 65 -4.01 -6.79 7.30
N GLU A 66 -3.20 -7.83 7.37
CA GLU A 66 -1.76 -7.74 7.59
C GLU A 66 -1.06 -7.16 6.36
N VAL A 67 -1.45 -7.59 5.15
CA VAL A 67 -0.95 -7.02 3.90
C VAL A 67 -1.37 -5.55 3.75
N THR A 68 -2.62 -5.22 4.08
CA THR A 68 -3.14 -3.85 4.06
C THR A 68 -2.40 -2.98 5.07
N ALA A 69 -2.26 -3.49 6.29
CA ALA A 69 -1.40 -3.06 7.38
C ALA A 69 -0.06 -2.53 6.90
N PHE A 70 0.68 -3.48 6.32
CA PHE A 70 2.02 -3.27 5.81
C PHE A 70 2.06 -2.29 4.64
N ALA A 71 1.13 -2.38 3.69
CA ALA A 71 1.08 -1.48 2.54
C ALA A 71 0.85 -0.03 2.96
N CYS A 72 -0.07 0.22 3.89
CA CYS A 72 -0.32 1.54 4.45
C CYS A 72 0.92 2.09 5.18
N TRP A 73 1.57 1.27 6.02
CA TRP A 73 2.83 1.66 6.66
C TRP A 73 3.93 1.98 5.64
N HIS A 74 4.06 1.19 4.57
CA HIS A 74 5.04 1.44 3.52
C HIS A 74 4.74 2.76 2.77
N ILE A 75 3.47 3.03 2.43
CA ILE A 75 3.04 4.30 1.82
C ILE A 75 3.42 5.49 2.73
N TRP A 76 3.07 5.39 4.01
CA TRP A 76 3.39 6.41 5.01
C TRP A 76 4.91 6.64 5.12
N LYS A 77 5.69 5.56 5.11
CA LYS A 77 7.17 5.64 5.12
C LYS A 77 7.70 6.37 3.89
N GLN A 78 7.19 6.06 2.69
CA GLN A 78 7.62 6.72 1.44
C GLN A 78 7.28 8.22 1.45
N ARG A 79 6.07 8.57 1.89
CA ARG A 79 5.63 9.97 2.04
C ARG A 79 6.54 10.75 2.99
N ASN A 80 6.85 10.16 4.14
CA ASN A 80 7.71 10.81 5.13
C ASN A 80 9.17 10.87 4.68
N GLY A 81 9.68 9.84 4.00
CA GLY A 81 11.02 9.88 3.41
C GLY A 81 11.18 11.02 2.39
N LEU A 82 10.13 11.32 1.61
CA LEU A 82 10.15 12.47 0.71
C LEU A 82 10.20 13.80 1.49
N ILE A 83 9.36 13.96 2.51
CA ILE A 83 9.22 15.23 3.25
C ILE A 83 10.43 15.51 4.14
N PHE A 84 10.94 14.52 4.86
CA PHE A 84 11.97 14.72 5.88
C PHE A 84 13.38 14.40 5.38
N GLU A 85 13.52 13.56 4.36
CA GLU A 85 14.81 13.08 3.88
C GLU A 85 15.05 13.37 2.38
N GLY A 86 14.09 13.98 1.68
CA GLY A 86 14.19 14.26 0.24
C GLY A 86 14.23 13.01 -0.64
N ILE A 87 13.86 11.83 -0.11
CA ILE A 87 13.92 10.57 -0.84
C ILE A 87 12.75 10.49 -1.81
N ILE A 88 13.05 10.48 -3.11
CA ILE A 88 12.03 10.36 -4.16
C ILE A 88 11.34 8.97 -4.09
N PRO A 89 10.02 8.92 -3.89
CA PRO A 89 9.27 7.67 -3.85
C PRO A 89 9.28 6.96 -5.21
N SER A 90 9.66 5.68 -5.22
CA SER A 90 9.60 4.87 -6.43
C SER A 90 9.24 3.42 -6.13
N PHE A 91 7.97 3.08 -6.38
CA PHE A 91 7.51 1.70 -6.21
C PHE A 91 8.14 0.76 -7.25
N ARG A 92 8.33 1.21 -8.49
CA ARG A 92 8.92 0.38 -9.55
C ARG A 92 10.36 -0.03 -9.23
N LEU A 93 11.18 0.92 -8.78
CA LEU A 93 12.59 0.66 -8.46
C LEU A 93 12.77 -0.15 -7.17
N ARG A 94 11.86 0.03 -6.20
CA ARG A 94 11.93 -0.62 -4.89
C ARG A 94 10.99 -1.81 -4.73
N ARG A 95 10.42 -2.34 -5.82
CA ARG A 95 9.45 -3.44 -5.80
C ARG A 95 10.03 -4.70 -5.14
N ALA A 96 11.25 -5.07 -5.49
CA ALA A 96 11.91 -6.25 -4.93
C ALA A 96 12.11 -6.12 -3.41
N VAL A 97 12.52 -4.94 -2.95
CA VAL A 97 12.65 -4.62 -1.51
C VAL A 97 11.29 -4.66 -0.82
N PHE A 98 10.25 -4.10 -1.43
CA PHE A 98 8.90 -4.14 -0.90
C PHE A 98 8.41 -5.59 -0.71
N VAL A 99 8.64 -6.47 -1.69
CA VAL A 99 8.26 -7.89 -1.60
C VAL A 99 9.07 -8.62 -0.52
N HIS A 100 10.38 -8.33 -0.44
CA HIS A 100 11.22 -8.86 0.63
C HIS A 100 10.70 -8.45 2.01
N ASP A 101 10.48 -7.16 2.25
CA ASP A 101 9.96 -6.64 3.52
C ASP A 101 8.58 -7.23 3.86
N LEU A 102 7.72 -7.41 2.84
CA LEU A 102 6.40 -8.03 3.02
C LEU A 102 6.50 -9.52 3.39
N SER A 103 7.49 -10.24 2.85
CA SER A 103 7.75 -11.65 3.20
C SER A 103 8.09 -11.84 4.68
N LEU A 104 8.66 -10.82 5.33
CA LEU A 104 8.98 -10.86 6.76
C LEU A 104 7.73 -10.94 7.65
N LEU A 105 6.54 -10.61 7.14
CA LEU A 105 5.28 -10.87 7.85
C LEU A 105 5.09 -12.37 8.12
N GLY A 106 5.66 -13.25 7.29
CA GLY A 106 5.60 -14.69 7.48
C GLY A 106 6.13 -15.16 8.83
N HIS A 107 7.12 -14.46 9.41
CA HIS A 107 7.64 -14.76 10.75
C HIS A 107 6.64 -14.45 11.87
N ARG A 108 5.64 -13.60 11.61
CA ARG A 108 4.59 -13.22 12.57
C ARG A 108 3.32 -14.06 12.38
N PHE A 109 3.23 -14.80 11.29
CA PHE A 109 2.06 -15.61 10.97
C PHE A 109 2.10 -16.96 11.66
N LYS A 110 0.93 -17.55 11.87
CA LYS A 110 0.82 -18.95 12.29
C LYS A 110 1.53 -19.85 11.25
N PRO A 111 2.16 -20.97 11.66
CA PRO A 111 2.95 -21.81 10.75
C PRO A 111 2.25 -22.21 9.45
N GLY A 112 0.94 -22.45 9.46
CA GLY A 112 0.17 -22.81 8.26
C GLY A 112 -0.08 -21.66 7.27
N LEU A 113 0.10 -20.40 7.67
CA LEU A 113 -0.14 -19.22 6.83
C LEU A 113 1.14 -18.71 6.15
N ALA A 114 2.31 -18.93 6.73
CA ALA A 114 3.57 -18.48 6.14
C ALA A 114 3.84 -19.07 4.73
N PRO A 115 3.64 -20.39 4.49
CA PRO A 115 3.77 -20.94 3.14
C PRO A 115 2.75 -20.36 2.15
N ARG A 116 1.54 -20.05 2.61
CA ARG A 116 0.51 -19.41 1.77
C ARG A 116 0.90 -17.98 1.38
N LEU A 117 1.49 -17.23 2.30
CA LEU A 117 2.02 -15.89 2.01
C LEU A 117 3.14 -15.98 0.97
N ALA A 118 4.09 -16.89 1.14
CA ALA A 118 5.20 -17.08 0.21
C ALA A 118 4.71 -17.41 -1.21
N ALA A 119 3.82 -18.41 -1.34
CA ALA A 119 3.25 -18.79 -2.64
C ALA A 119 2.47 -17.64 -3.30
N TRP A 120 1.72 -16.87 -2.52
CA TRP A 120 1.03 -15.69 -3.04
C TRP A 120 2.02 -14.60 -3.51
N LEU A 121 3.09 -14.30 -2.75
CA LEU A 121 4.11 -13.33 -3.16
C LEU A 121 4.82 -13.74 -4.47
N GLU A 122 5.14 -15.02 -4.63
CA GLU A 122 5.72 -15.55 -5.87
C GLU A 122 4.79 -15.32 -7.07
N SER A 123 3.49 -15.55 -6.89
CA SER A 123 2.49 -15.29 -7.94
C SER A 123 2.47 -13.82 -8.39
N LEU A 124 2.65 -12.86 -7.47
CA LEU A 124 2.71 -11.44 -7.80
C LEU A 124 3.94 -11.09 -8.65
N LEU A 125 5.08 -11.73 -8.37
CA LEU A 125 6.31 -11.53 -9.14
C LEU A 125 6.23 -12.13 -10.54
N TYR A 126 5.52 -13.25 -10.70
CA TYR A 126 5.31 -13.87 -12.01
C TYR A 126 4.36 -13.06 -12.90
N MET A 127 3.24 -12.57 -12.35
CA MET A 127 2.23 -11.80 -13.07
C MET A 127 2.62 -10.34 -13.36
N SER A 128 3.74 -9.87 -12.81
CA SER A 128 4.20 -8.47 -12.97
C SER A 128 5.43 -8.30 -13.86
N ARG A 129 5.79 -9.37 -14.59
CA ARG A 129 6.68 -9.36 -15.77
C ARG A 129 5.89 -8.98 -17.01
#